data_AF-A0A9D7Z4R3-F1
#
_entry.id   AF-A0A9D7Z4R3-F1
#
_cell.length_a   1.000
_cell.length_b   1.000
_cell.length_c   1.000
_cell.angle_alpha   90.00
_cell.angle_beta   90.00
_cell.angle_gamma   90.00
#
_symmetry.space_group_name_H-M   'P 1'
#
loop_
_entity.id
_entity.type
_entity.pdbx_description
1 polymer ?
#
loop_
_entity_poly.entity_id
_entity_poly.type
_entity_poly.pdbx_seq_one_letter_code
_entity_poly.pdbx_strand_id
1 'polypeptide(L)'
;MTSWPGVDGCDTDAEVVARFDAACRSLQAHPDLAAVVRERLETRMLVAALRLRRDGAADPAPVAAWGRTAIARAIRTNWSEPTFGLGRARPWLRAAQALCAAGDHIGLERAVLTEVYRQIDRAADDHQFDFEAVALFVMRFQLIERWQRYDATRARDRLEALLQSTLAGAWTAGNATPTGAGMAGSLSQ
;
A
#
# COMPACT_ATOMS: atom_id res chain seq x y z
N MET A 1 -8.81 4.38 -15.38
CA MET A 1 -9.50 3.18 -14.87
C MET A 1 -8.95 2.91 -13.48
N THR A 2 -9.61 3.42 -12.44
CA THR A 2 -9.21 3.24 -11.03
C THR A 2 -9.62 1.85 -10.57
N SER A 3 -9.14 0.80 -11.24
CA SER A 3 -9.46 -0.57 -10.81
C SER A 3 -8.78 -0.81 -9.46
N TRP A 4 -9.63 -1.04 -8.46
CA TRP A 4 -9.24 -1.38 -7.10
C TRP A 4 -8.69 -2.81 -7.11
N PRO A 5 -7.36 -3.07 -7.00
CA PRO A 5 -6.86 -4.44 -7.04
C PRO A 5 -7.27 -5.15 -5.75
N GLY A 6 -8.10 -6.19 -5.88
CA GLY A 6 -8.35 -7.17 -4.81
C GLY A 6 -9.70 -7.10 -4.09
N VAL A 7 -10.77 -6.58 -4.71
CA VAL A 7 -12.14 -7.01 -4.35
C VAL A 7 -12.64 -7.90 -5.48
N ASP A 8 -12.49 -9.21 -5.30
CA ASP A 8 -12.84 -10.18 -6.33
C ASP A 8 -14.32 -10.04 -6.73
N GLY A 9 -14.55 -9.90 -8.04
CA GLY A 9 -15.89 -9.76 -8.64
C GLY A 9 -16.51 -8.37 -8.50
N CYS A 10 -15.72 -7.30 -8.39
CA CYS A 10 -16.19 -5.92 -8.52
C CYS A 10 -15.38 -5.19 -9.59
N ASP A 11 -16.07 -4.64 -10.59
CA ASP A 11 -15.47 -3.92 -11.72
C ASP A 11 -15.57 -2.39 -11.53
N THR A 12 -16.49 -1.93 -10.67
CA THR A 12 -16.70 -0.50 -10.40
C THR A 12 -16.58 -0.13 -8.92
N ASP A 13 -16.21 1.12 -8.63
CA ASP A 13 -16.17 1.64 -7.26
C ASP A 13 -17.55 1.58 -6.57
N ALA A 14 -18.63 1.76 -7.34
CA ALA A 14 -20.00 1.66 -6.84
C ALA A 14 -20.33 0.24 -6.37
N GLU A 15 -19.90 -0.79 -7.11
CA GLU A 15 -20.05 -2.20 -6.71
C GLU A 15 -19.25 -2.52 -5.44
N VAL A 16 -18.04 -1.97 -5.31
CA VAL A 16 -17.24 -2.12 -4.09
C VAL A 16 -17.97 -1.53 -2.88
N VAL A 17 -18.56 -0.33 -3.02
CA VAL A 17 -19.35 0.30 -1.96
C VAL A 17 -20.63 -0.50 -1.67
N ALA A 18 -21.32 -1.01 -2.69
CA ALA A 18 -22.52 -1.82 -2.50
C ALA A 18 -22.24 -3.16 -1.79
N ARG A 19 -21.16 -3.86 -2.20
CA ARG A 19 -20.67 -5.08 -1.55
C ARG A 19 -20.32 -4.81 -0.09
N PHE A 20 -19.68 -3.68 0.16
CA PHE A 20 -19.33 -3.24 1.48
C PHE A 20 -20.56 -2.99 2.37
N ASP A 21 -21.55 -2.27 1.86
CA ASP A 21 -22.79 -2.00 2.59
C ASP A 21 -23.54 -3.30 2.90
N ALA A 22 -23.51 -4.28 1.98
CA ALA A 22 -24.05 -5.61 2.24
C ALA A 22 -23.31 -6.34 3.37
N ALA A 23 -21.98 -6.29 3.39
CA ALA A 23 -21.19 -6.87 4.48
C ALA A 23 -21.45 -6.19 5.84
N CYS A 24 -21.58 -4.86 5.87
CA CYS A 24 -21.98 -4.15 7.10
C CYS A 24 -23.39 -4.56 7.57
N ARG A 25 -24.33 -4.78 6.64
CA ARG A 25 -25.68 -5.26 6.99
C ARG A 25 -25.66 -6.69 7.56
N SER A 26 -24.81 -7.58 7.03
CA SER A 26 -24.69 -8.94 7.61
C SER A 26 -24.02 -8.94 8.98
N LEU A 27 -23.23 -7.92 9.31
CA LEU A 27 -22.54 -7.76 10.60
C LEU A 27 -23.36 -6.95 11.62
N GLN A 28 -24.66 -6.75 11.43
CA GLN A 28 -25.49 -5.96 12.36
C GLN A 28 -25.45 -6.48 13.82
N ALA A 29 -25.29 -7.79 14.00
CA ALA A 29 -25.13 -8.40 15.33
C ALA A 29 -23.74 -8.17 15.96
N HIS A 30 -22.77 -7.69 15.18
CA HIS A 30 -21.36 -7.52 15.56
C HIS A 30 -20.90 -6.09 15.22
N PRO A 31 -21.34 -5.07 15.98
CA PRO A 31 -21.13 -3.67 15.64
C PRO A 31 -19.65 -3.26 15.57
N ASP A 32 -18.79 -3.88 16.39
CA ASP A 32 -17.35 -3.59 16.40
C ASP A 32 -16.65 -4.13 15.14
N LEU A 33 -17.03 -5.32 14.68
CA LEU A 33 -16.58 -5.83 13.37
C LEU A 33 -17.08 -4.95 12.23
N ALA A 34 -18.34 -4.51 12.27
CA ALA A 34 -18.86 -3.59 11.28
C ALA A 34 -18.11 -2.25 11.28
N ALA A 35 -17.65 -1.76 12.44
CA ALA A 35 -16.83 -0.56 12.56
C ALA A 35 -15.44 -0.76 11.95
N VAL A 36 -14.76 -1.87 12.24
CA VAL A 36 -13.47 -2.20 11.61
C VAL A 36 -13.60 -2.30 10.10
N VAL A 37 -14.61 -3.00 9.61
CA VAL A 37 -14.91 -3.11 8.18
C VAL A 37 -15.13 -1.70 7.59
N ARG A 38 -15.85 -0.80 8.28
CA ARG A 38 -16.00 0.61 7.86
C ARG A 38 -14.70 1.38 7.77
N GLU A 39 -13.85 1.31 8.80
CA GLU A 39 -12.52 1.92 8.75
C GLU A 39 -11.69 1.39 7.57
N ARG A 40 -11.88 0.11 7.23
CA ARG A 40 -11.25 -0.52 6.06
C ARG A 40 -11.76 0.06 4.74
N LEU A 41 -13.04 0.35 4.55
CA LEU A 41 -13.52 1.03 3.34
C LEU A 41 -13.04 2.48 3.27
N GLU A 42 -13.08 3.18 4.40
CA GLU A 42 -12.67 4.58 4.47
C GLU A 42 -11.19 4.77 4.12
N THR A 43 -10.32 3.91 4.67
CA THR A 43 -8.89 3.88 4.32
C THR A 43 -8.70 3.68 2.81
N ARG A 44 -9.53 2.83 2.20
CA ARG A 44 -9.50 2.57 0.76
C ARG A 44 -9.89 3.79 -0.06
N MET A 45 -11.02 4.42 0.27
CA MET A 45 -11.48 5.65 -0.39
C MET A 45 -10.42 6.76 -0.32
N LEU A 46 -9.78 6.93 0.85
CA LEU A 46 -8.72 7.93 1.01
C LEU A 46 -7.53 7.68 0.08
N VAL A 47 -7.09 6.42 -0.04
CA VAL A 47 -5.99 6.06 -0.95
C VAL A 47 -6.39 6.22 -2.42
N ALA A 48 -7.62 5.85 -2.79
CA ALA A 48 -8.13 6.10 -4.15
C ALA A 48 -8.14 7.59 -4.48
N ALA A 49 -8.59 8.44 -3.55
CA ALA A 49 -8.63 9.89 -3.74
C ALA A 49 -7.22 10.49 -3.89
N LEU A 50 -6.26 10.03 -3.08
CA LEU A 50 -4.85 10.44 -3.23
C LEU A 50 -4.30 10.10 -4.62
N ARG A 51 -4.57 8.87 -5.10
CA ARG A 51 -4.14 8.42 -6.44
C ARG A 51 -4.81 9.23 -7.54
N LEU A 52 -6.13 9.42 -7.45
CA LEU A 52 -6.88 10.21 -8.42
C LEU A 52 -6.33 11.64 -8.55
N ARG A 53 -5.99 12.28 -7.43
CA ARG A 53 -5.38 13.61 -7.44
C ARG A 53 -3.95 13.61 -8.00
N ARG A 54 -3.13 12.62 -7.65
CA ARG A 54 -1.79 12.44 -8.23
C ARG A 54 -1.86 12.28 -9.76
N ASP A 55 -2.87 11.56 -10.24
CA ASP A 55 -3.09 11.31 -11.66
C ASP A 55 -3.71 12.54 -12.40
N GLY A 56 -3.78 13.69 -11.73
CA GLY A 56 -4.12 14.99 -12.36
C GLY A 56 -5.60 15.36 -12.34
N ALA A 57 -6.45 14.64 -11.62
CA ALA A 57 -7.86 15.01 -11.51
C ALA A 57 -8.03 16.36 -10.80
N ALA A 58 -8.49 17.36 -11.56
CA ALA A 58 -8.72 18.70 -11.06
C ALA A 58 -9.93 18.79 -10.11
N ASP A 59 -10.88 17.85 -10.23
CA ASP A 59 -12.09 17.79 -9.42
C ASP A 59 -12.33 16.40 -8.80
N PRO A 60 -13.15 16.33 -7.73
CA PRO A 60 -13.51 15.07 -7.10
C PRO A 60 -14.76 14.42 -7.74
N ALA A 61 -15.12 14.71 -9.00
CA ALA A 61 -16.34 14.17 -9.60
C ALA A 61 -16.42 12.62 -9.54
N PRO A 62 -15.33 11.86 -9.74
CA PRO A 62 -15.35 10.40 -9.59
C PRO A 62 -15.72 9.94 -8.16
N VAL A 63 -15.47 10.77 -7.14
CA VAL A 63 -15.80 10.49 -5.73
C VAL A 63 -17.32 10.56 -5.48
N ALA A 64 -18.10 11.15 -6.38
CA ALA A 64 -19.56 11.18 -6.26
C ALA A 64 -20.16 9.77 -6.26
N ALA A 65 -19.54 8.82 -6.98
CA ALA A 65 -19.97 7.42 -7.04
C ALA A 65 -19.77 6.65 -5.73
N TRP A 66 -18.96 7.17 -4.80
CA TRP A 66 -18.65 6.49 -3.52
C TRP A 66 -19.73 6.68 -2.44
N GLY A 67 -20.90 7.19 -2.83
CA GLY A 67 -22.05 7.37 -1.97
C GLY A 67 -21.95 8.54 -0.98
N ARG A 68 -22.77 8.48 0.07
CA ARG A 68 -22.97 9.56 1.05
C ARG A 68 -22.18 9.41 2.35
N THR A 69 -21.08 8.65 2.33
CA THR A 69 -20.23 8.45 3.52
C THR A 69 -19.62 9.78 3.99
N ALA A 70 -19.29 9.87 5.28
CA ALA A 70 -18.64 11.04 5.85
C ALA A 70 -17.29 11.34 5.18
N ILE A 71 -16.54 10.28 4.85
CA ILE A 71 -15.26 10.37 4.15
C ILE A 71 -15.43 10.85 2.71
N ALA A 72 -16.38 10.30 1.94
CA ALA A 72 -16.62 10.77 0.57
C ALA A 72 -17.02 12.25 0.55
N ARG A 73 -17.81 12.70 1.54
CA ARG A 73 -18.12 14.13 1.72
C ARG A 73 -16.88 14.96 2.02
N ALA A 74 -16.06 14.56 2.99
CA ALA A 74 -14.85 15.27 3.36
C ALA A 74 -13.87 15.41 2.19
N ILE A 75 -13.70 14.34 1.40
CA ILE A 75 -12.86 14.34 0.19
C ILE A 75 -13.37 15.36 -0.83
N ARG A 76 -14.68 15.37 -1.11
CA ARG A 76 -15.27 16.32 -2.06
C ARG A 76 -15.15 17.76 -1.60
N THR A 77 -15.45 18.02 -0.33
CA THR A 77 -15.44 19.38 0.23
C THR A 77 -14.03 19.96 0.33
N ASN A 78 -13.03 19.14 0.63
CA ASN A 78 -11.66 19.57 0.89
C ASN A 78 -10.67 19.04 -0.16
N TRP A 79 -11.07 18.91 -1.43
CA TRP A 79 -10.27 18.28 -2.47
C TRP A 79 -8.86 18.89 -2.64
N SER A 80 -8.78 20.21 -2.55
CA SER A 80 -7.54 20.99 -2.65
C SER A 80 -6.59 20.77 -1.47
N GLU A 81 -7.10 20.36 -0.30
CA GLU A 81 -6.28 20.15 0.89
C GLU A 81 -5.50 18.84 0.78
N PRO A 82 -4.18 18.81 1.05
CA PRO A 82 -3.35 17.61 0.86
C PRO A 82 -3.90 16.35 1.56
N THR A 83 -4.54 16.52 2.72
CA THR A 83 -5.14 15.42 3.48
C THR A 83 -6.67 15.48 3.55
N PHE A 84 -7.33 16.18 2.63
CA PHE A 84 -8.79 16.34 2.59
C PHE A 84 -9.39 16.91 3.90
N GLY A 85 -8.63 17.74 4.61
CA GLY A 85 -9.00 18.25 5.95
C GLY A 85 -8.95 17.22 7.08
N LEU A 86 -8.53 15.98 6.81
CA LEU A 86 -8.56 14.86 7.77
C LEU A 86 -7.21 14.59 8.45
N GLY A 87 -6.15 15.31 8.10
CA GLY A 87 -4.79 15.01 8.57
C GLY A 87 -4.57 15.10 10.08
N ARG A 88 -5.46 15.77 10.84
CA ARG A 88 -5.44 15.77 12.31
C ARG A 88 -6.11 14.51 12.87
N ALA A 89 -7.28 14.16 12.35
CA ALA A 89 -8.02 12.97 12.78
C ALA A 89 -7.37 11.67 12.29
N ARG A 90 -6.62 11.73 11.19
CA ARG A 90 -5.93 10.58 10.57
C ARG A 90 -4.47 10.94 10.27
N PRO A 91 -3.58 10.92 11.29
CA PRO A 91 -2.19 11.35 11.13
C PRO A 91 -1.42 10.61 10.04
N TRP A 92 -1.70 9.32 9.83
CA TRP A 92 -1.09 8.49 8.80
C TRP A 92 -1.29 9.06 7.38
N LEU A 93 -2.35 9.84 7.16
CA LEU A 93 -2.70 10.37 5.84
C LEU A 93 -1.67 11.36 5.29
N ARG A 94 -0.92 12.05 6.17
CA ARG A 94 0.18 12.93 5.76
C ARG A 94 1.31 12.13 5.11
N ALA A 95 1.72 11.04 5.75
CA ALA A 95 2.75 10.16 5.21
C ALA A 95 2.27 9.50 3.91
N ALA A 96 1.03 9.01 3.88
CA ALA A 96 0.43 8.42 2.67
C ALA A 96 0.36 9.43 1.52
N GLN A 97 0.00 10.68 1.77
CA GLN A 97 0.00 11.72 0.75
C GLN A 97 1.39 11.98 0.18
N ALA A 98 2.41 12.10 1.03
CA ALA A 98 3.79 12.31 0.60
C ALA A 98 4.31 11.15 -0.26
N LEU A 99 4.09 9.90 0.19
CA LEU A 99 4.46 8.69 -0.53
C LEU A 99 3.73 8.58 -1.88
N CYS A 100 2.44 8.93 -1.90
CA CYS A 100 1.66 8.94 -3.13
C CYS A 100 2.16 9.99 -4.13
N ALA A 101 2.45 11.20 -3.67
CA ALA A 101 2.99 12.27 -4.51
C ALA A 101 4.38 11.95 -5.07
N ALA A 102 5.22 11.25 -4.30
CA ALA A 102 6.54 10.79 -4.73
C ALA A 102 6.50 9.59 -5.69
N GLY A 103 5.32 9.00 -5.94
CA GLY A 103 5.22 7.76 -6.72
C GLY A 103 5.77 6.52 -6.01
N ASP A 104 6.05 6.59 -4.71
CA ASP A 104 6.52 5.44 -3.93
C ASP A 104 5.35 4.51 -3.59
N HIS A 105 5.01 3.66 -4.56
CA HIS A 105 3.91 2.70 -4.44
C HIS A 105 4.11 1.70 -3.30
N ILE A 106 5.35 1.23 -3.11
CA ILE A 106 5.69 0.23 -2.09
C ILE A 106 5.63 0.88 -0.70
N GLY A 107 6.19 2.07 -0.53
CA GLY A 107 6.12 2.83 0.70
C GLY A 107 4.68 3.16 1.06
N LEU A 108 3.88 3.63 0.10
CA LEU A 108 2.45 3.90 0.29
C LEU A 108 1.70 2.65 0.75
N GLU A 109 1.91 1.52 0.09
CA GLU A 109 1.26 0.26 0.46
C GLU A 109 1.66 -0.19 1.87
N ARG A 110 2.95 -0.13 2.22
CA ARG A 110 3.41 -0.42 3.59
C ARG A 110 2.74 0.48 4.62
N ALA A 111 2.70 1.79 4.38
CA ALA A 111 2.07 2.74 5.29
C ALA A 111 0.58 2.44 5.51
N VAL A 112 -0.14 2.12 4.43
CA VAL A 112 -1.56 1.74 4.48
C VAL A 112 -1.75 0.44 5.24
N LEU A 113 -0.95 -0.59 4.98
CA LEU A 113 -1.08 -1.87 5.67
C LEU A 113 -0.71 -1.74 7.16
N THR A 114 0.30 -0.93 7.52
CA THR A 114 0.62 -0.63 8.93
C THR A 114 -0.54 0.07 9.62
N GLU A 115 -1.18 1.03 8.98
CA GLU A 115 -2.35 1.72 9.54
C GLU A 115 -3.51 0.74 9.75
N VAL A 116 -3.80 -0.10 8.76
CA VAL A 116 -4.85 -1.11 8.84
C VAL A 116 -4.61 -2.09 9.98
N TYR A 117 -3.35 -2.51 10.17
CA TYR A 117 -2.98 -3.36 11.30
C TYR A 117 -3.30 -2.67 12.63
N ARG A 118 -2.95 -1.39 12.79
CA ARG A 118 -3.26 -0.60 14.00
C ARG A 118 -4.76 -0.45 14.25
N GLN A 119 -5.56 -0.32 13.19
CA GLN A 119 -7.02 -0.26 13.30
C GLN A 119 -7.58 -1.56 13.87
N ILE A 120 -7.12 -2.71 13.36
CA ILE A 120 -7.52 -4.03 13.84
C ILE A 120 -7.00 -4.28 15.27
N ASP A 121 -5.77 -3.89 15.57
CA ASP A 121 -5.15 -4.03 16.89
C ASP A 121 -5.93 -3.26 17.96
N ARG A 122 -6.26 -1.99 17.70
CA ARG A 122 -7.11 -1.18 18.59
C ARG A 122 -8.48 -1.80 18.83
N ALA A 123 -9.08 -2.41 17.81
CA ALA A 123 -10.37 -3.07 17.97
C ALA A 123 -10.25 -4.38 18.77
N ALA A 124 -9.12 -5.07 18.68
CA ALA A 124 -8.89 -6.32 19.40
C ALA A 124 -8.62 -6.12 20.89
N ASP A 125 -8.18 -4.94 21.33
CA ASP A 125 -7.91 -4.63 22.75
C ASP A 125 -9.14 -4.86 23.66
N ASP A 126 -10.35 -4.71 23.11
CA ASP A 126 -11.62 -4.87 23.82
C ASP A 126 -12.16 -6.32 23.80
N HIS A 127 -11.48 -7.25 23.11
CA HIS A 127 -11.95 -8.62 22.89
C HIS A 127 -10.93 -9.68 23.32
N GLN A 128 -11.32 -10.59 24.21
CA GLN A 128 -10.41 -11.65 24.71
C GLN A 128 -10.84 -13.07 24.31
N PHE A 129 -12.14 -13.39 24.37
CA PHE A 129 -12.64 -14.76 24.16
C PHE A 129 -14.05 -14.81 23.54
N ASP A 130 -14.30 -13.98 22.54
CA ASP A 130 -15.55 -13.96 21.79
C ASP A 130 -15.32 -14.22 20.29
N PHE A 131 -16.41 -14.22 19.53
CA PHE A 131 -16.35 -14.43 18.09
C PHE A 131 -15.58 -13.31 17.38
N GLU A 132 -15.74 -12.08 17.86
CA GLU A 132 -15.07 -10.89 17.38
C GLU A 132 -13.54 -11.00 17.50
N ALA A 133 -13.03 -11.49 18.63
CA ALA A 133 -11.60 -11.78 18.81
C ALA A 133 -11.07 -12.72 17.71
N VAL A 134 -11.79 -13.79 17.40
CA VAL A 134 -11.41 -14.75 16.35
C VAL A 134 -11.44 -14.09 14.97
N ALA A 135 -12.48 -13.32 14.67
CA ALA A 135 -12.60 -12.62 13.39
C ALA A 135 -11.49 -11.57 13.19
N LEU A 136 -11.16 -10.80 14.24
CA LEU A 136 -10.07 -9.82 14.25
C LEU A 136 -8.71 -10.49 14.07
N PHE A 137 -8.50 -11.63 14.74
CA PHE A 137 -7.31 -12.45 14.54
C PHE A 137 -7.15 -12.90 13.09
N VAL A 138 -8.21 -13.44 12.47
CA VAL A 138 -8.18 -13.86 11.06
C VAL A 138 -7.87 -12.67 10.14
N MET A 139 -8.47 -11.50 10.36
CA MET A 139 -8.19 -10.31 9.57
C MET A 139 -6.72 -9.85 9.70
N ARG A 140 -6.15 -9.92 10.91
CA ARG A 140 -4.73 -9.63 11.15
C ARG A 140 -3.84 -10.64 10.44
N PHE A 141 -4.19 -11.93 10.48
CA PHE A 141 -3.42 -12.98 9.82
C PHE A 141 -3.38 -12.77 8.30
N GLN A 142 -4.51 -12.45 7.66
CA GLN A 142 -4.57 -12.11 6.24
C GLN A 142 -3.64 -10.93 5.88
N LEU A 143 -3.49 -9.98 6.79
CA LEU A 143 -2.61 -8.83 6.60
C LEU A 143 -1.13 -9.23 6.67
N ILE A 144 -0.78 -10.12 7.60
CA ILE A 144 0.56 -10.69 7.74
C ILE A 144 0.92 -11.53 6.52
N GLU A 145 0.01 -12.39 6.04
CA GLU A 145 0.21 -13.16 4.80
C GLU A 145 0.47 -12.25 3.60
N ARG A 146 -0.26 -11.13 3.53
CA ARG A 146 -0.04 -10.14 2.48
C ARG A 146 1.33 -9.49 2.61
N TRP A 147 1.77 -9.14 3.81
CA TRP A 147 3.14 -8.65 4.06
C TRP A 147 4.23 -9.64 3.64
N GLN A 148 4.09 -10.92 3.99
CA GLN A 148 5.08 -11.94 3.61
C GLN A 148 5.23 -12.10 2.10
N ARG A 149 4.13 -11.99 1.35
CA ARG A 149 4.18 -12.00 -0.13
C ARG A 149 5.01 -10.83 -0.69
N TYR A 150 4.91 -9.63 -0.11
CA TYR A 150 5.71 -8.49 -0.56
C TYR A 150 7.18 -8.61 -0.16
N ASP A 151 7.46 -9.15 1.02
CA ASP A 151 8.84 -9.37 1.45
C ASP A 151 9.56 -10.37 0.55
N ALA A 152 8.85 -11.40 0.06
CA ALA A 152 9.38 -12.34 -0.93
C ALA A 152 9.78 -11.66 -2.26
N THR A 153 8.92 -10.77 -2.79
CA THR A 153 9.25 -9.99 -4.01
C THR A 153 10.45 -9.07 -3.76
N ARG A 154 10.48 -8.37 -2.62
CA ARG A 154 11.58 -7.47 -2.27
C ARG A 154 12.90 -8.23 -2.05
N ALA A 155 12.84 -9.41 -1.44
CA ALA A 155 13.99 -10.28 -1.25
C ALA A 155 14.54 -10.75 -2.60
N ARG A 156 13.66 -11.10 -3.55
CA ARG A 156 14.03 -11.43 -4.93
C ARG A 156 14.71 -10.26 -5.62
N ASP A 157 14.12 -9.07 -5.63
CA ASP A 157 14.68 -7.89 -6.31
C ASP A 157 16.06 -7.53 -5.74
N ARG A 158 16.21 -7.63 -4.41
CA ARG A 158 17.49 -7.40 -3.74
C ARG A 158 18.52 -8.46 -4.12
N LEU A 159 18.12 -9.72 -4.20
CA LEU A 159 18.99 -10.81 -4.65
C LEU A 159 19.43 -10.61 -6.10
N GLU A 160 18.52 -10.21 -6.99
CA GLU A 160 18.81 -9.93 -8.39
C GLU A 160 19.78 -8.76 -8.56
N ALA A 161 19.59 -7.67 -7.80
CA ALA A 161 20.54 -6.57 -7.77
C ALA A 161 21.93 -6.99 -7.27
N LEU A 162 21.99 -7.85 -6.25
CA LEU A 162 23.26 -8.40 -5.76
C LEU A 162 23.94 -9.29 -6.82
N LEU A 163 23.20 -10.20 -7.46
CA LEU A 163 23.72 -11.05 -8.53
C LEU A 163 24.22 -10.25 -9.73
N GLN A 164 23.50 -9.20 -10.12
CA GLN A 164 23.93 -8.34 -11.22
C GLN A 164 25.22 -7.59 -10.86
N SER A 165 25.34 -7.11 -9.61
CA SER A 165 26.56 -6.44 -9.15
C SER A 165 27.78 -7.37 -9.11
N THR A 166 27.59 -8.63 -8.70
CA THR A 166 28.70 -9.61 -8.61
C THR A 166 29.09 -10.13 -9.98
N LEU A 167 28.13 -10.42 -10.87
CA LEU A 167 28.39 -10.87 -12.24
C LEU A 167 29.02 -9.77 -13.08
N ALA A 168 28.59 -8.51 -12.94
CA ALA A 168 29.22 -7.37 -13.60
C ALA A 168 30.67 -7.18 -13.12
N GLY A 169 30.90 -7.27 -11.80
CA GLY A 169 32.25 -7.20 -11.22
C GLY A 169 33.17 -8.32 -11.70
N ALA A 170 32.64 -9.56 -11.80
CA ALA A 170 33.38 -10.71 -12.31
C ALA A 170 33.72 -10.58 -13.81
N TRP A 171 32.80 -10.03 -14.62
CA TRP A 171 33.03 -9.73 -16.04
C TRP A 171 34.12 -8.68 -16.26
N THR A 172 34.17 -7.64 -15.42
CA THR A 172 35.24 -6.62 -15.47
C THR A 172 36.59 -7.15 -14.99
N ALA A 173 36.62 -8.08 -14.03
CA ALA A 173 37.85 -8.70 -13.57
C ALA A 173 38.43 -9.69 -14.60
N GLY A 174 37.57 -10.38 -15.35
CA GLY A 174 37.98 -11.34 -16.39
C GLY A 174 38.38 -10.71 -17.74
N ASN A 175 37.96 -9.48 -18.03
CA ASN A 175 38.28 -8.79 -19.29
C ASN A 175 39.46 -7.80 -19.19
N ALA A 176 40.00 -7.60 -17.99
CA ALA A 176 41.23 -6.83 -17.79
C ALA A 176 42.40 -7.63 -18.39
N THR A 177 42.62 -7.47 -19.69
CA THR A 177 43.84 -7.92 -20.36
C THR A 177 45.03 -7.27 -19.64
N PRO A 178 46.07 -8.03 -19.25
CA PRO A 178 47.30 -7.46 -18.74
C PRO A 178 47.91 -6.65 -19.89
N THR A 179 47.69 -5.33 -19.86
CA THR A 179 48.27 -4.42 -20.85
C THR A 179 49.76 -4.35 -20.53
N GLY A 180 50.56 -4.89 -21.45
CA GLY A 180 51.98 -5.16 -21.23
C GLY A 180 52.79 -3.93 -20.80
N ALA A 181 53.68 -4.15 -19.85
CA ALA A 181 54.87 -3.35 -19.66
C ALA A 181 56.00 -4.30 -19.23
N GLY A 182 56.92 -4.61 -20.14
CA GLY A 182 58.13 -5.36 -19.79
C GLY A 182 58.78 -6.18 -20.90
N MET A 183 59.00 -5.61 -22.10
CA MET A 183 59.97 -6.16 -23.05
C MET A 183 60.71 -5.00 -23.72
N ALA A 184 61.94 -4.74 -23.26
CA ALA A 184 63.12 -4.38 -24.06
C ALA A 184 64.21 -3.73 -23.18
N GLY A 185 64.98 -4.56 -22.46
CA GLY A 185 66.28 -4.21 -21.91
C GLY A 185 67.32 -5.13 -22.53
N SER A 186 67.95 -4.65 -23.60
CA SER A 186 68.92 -5.36 -24.44
C SER A 186 70.10 -5.93 -23.65
N LEU A 187 70.49 -7.16 -23.99
CA LEU A 187 71.82 -7.73 -23.75
C LEU A 187 72.91 -6.84 -24.38
N SER A 188 74.01 -6.61 -23.66
CA SER A 188 75.36 -6.43 -24.22
C SER A 188 76.41 -6.55 -23.12
N GLN A 189 77.27 -7.56 -23.31
CA GLN A 189 78.63 -7.84 -22.82
C GLN A 189 78.97 -7.72 -21.33
#